data_AF-A0A3A6PYQ0-F1
#
_entry.id   AF-A0A3A6PYQ0-F1
#
_cell.length_a   1.000
_cell.length_b   1.000
_cell.length_c   1.000
_cell.angle_alpha   90.00
_cell.angle_beta   90.00
_cell.angle_gamma   90.00
#
_symmetry.space_group_name_H-M   'P 1'
#
loop_
_entity.id
_entity.type
_entity.pdbx_description
1 polymer ?
#
loop_
_entity_poly.entity_id
_entity_poly.type
_entity_poly.pdbx_seq_one_letter_code
_entity_poly.pdbx_strand_id
1 'polypeptide(L)'
;MIPTADLIADLQQTAAEHGEPLSKATYTEFGSHSYQVVVTRFDSWNEGLIEAGIETHQGPVSTDDLLADLRQVAAEHGEPLSVATYTEFGSHSSTTIENRFGSWNEGLAEAGIEANPESVSTDELLADLQRVAGEHGEPLSSNTYDEFGSHGANTVRRRFGSWIDGVAEAGIETHSTDGAKEIATDELLADLQRVAAEHGKPVTIETYIEYGTYGVSTIYRRFDEWRDALIEAGVEMDRSSIKDIPTTDLLADLQRVAAEHGEPLSSSTYDEFGSYSITTIEDRFSSWNGGLAEAGIEVNETDYSPIDVLNDIRAVSEGEYGVGAEEYQSIGSLSKSPITNHFNRWWPAVVSAGLLPVRRRPLTPKQFDQYYRAVINSHPVDALAPLLFMFSGMSSRIASELSVDWLRHKRDKNIIKIPAELTANGDPWLMRLPETWWNPHTENRLETTLPEIIEWVLDVYEEIPYSSREALSDHCFRVAADMDTESRERVSRSGGYHYFADYPRVRPADLNYTHGANLVRQGVDAEIIERRLGAGGYRDKLFAQDVMLWVYVHDGYEHPEFSPPPVVLDPSSGEPRYS
;
A
#
# COMPACT_ATOMS: atom_id res chain seq x y z
N MET A 1 5.34 5.31 -34.26
CA MET A 1 5.98 5.69 -32.99
C MET A 1 6.86 6.88 -33.25
N ILE A 2 6.62 8.00 -32.55
CA ILE A 2 7.46 9.21 -32.65
C ILE A 2 8.72 8.99 -31.79
N PRO A 3 9.95 9.20 -32.29
CA PRO A 3 11.18 9.11 -31.49
C PRO A 3 11.17 10.04 -30.26
N THR A 4 11.74 9.59 -29.15
CA THR A 4 11.78 10.37 -27.88
C THR A 4 12.52 11.70 -28.06
N ALA A 5 13.59 11.71 -28.86
CA ALA A 5 14.36 12.91 -29.18
C ALA A 5 13.53 13.97 -29.92
N ASP A 6 12.58 13.55 -30.77
CA ASP A 6 11.72 14.47 -31.51
C ASP A 6 10.69 15.14 -30.58
N LEU A 7 10.17 14.41 -29.58
CA LEU A 7 9.27 14.97 -28.56
C LEU A 7 9.99 15.94 -27.62
N ILE A 8 11.24 15.65 -27.24
CA ILE A 8 12.06 16.56 -26.43
C ILE A 8 12.37 17.84 -27.22
N ALA A 9 12.75 17.73 -28.48
CA ALA A 9 13.04 18.89 -29.32
C ALA A 9 11.81 19.77 -29.53
N ASP A 10 10.63 19.16 -29.70
CA ASP A 10 9.36 19.87 -29.81
C ASP A 10 9.01 20.63 -28.52
N LEU A 11 9.13 19.98 -27.35
CA LEU A 11 8.95 20.64 -26.05
C LEU A 11 9.90 21.82 -25.86
N GLN A 12 11.19 21.64 -26.14
CA GLN A 12 12.21 22.69 -26.01
C GLN A 12 11.95 23.86 -26.96
N GLN A 13 11.54 23.57 -28.20
CA GLN A 13 11.23 24.60 -29.18
C GLN A 13 10.01 25.41 -28.75
N THR A 14 8.92 24.76 -28.32
CA THR A 14 7.72 25.47 -27.90
C THR A 14 7.97 26.31 -26.63
N ALA A 15 8.75 25.81 -25.67
CA ALA A 15 9.17 26.57 -24.49
C ALA A 15 9.99 27.81 -24.86
N ALA A 16 10.93 27.68 -25.81
CA ALA A 16 11.77 28.80 -26.25
C ALA A 16 10.97 29.89 -26.99
N GLU A 17 9.93 29.50 -27.74
CA GLU A 17 9.11 30.43 -28.53
C GLU A 17 7.99 31.09 -27.71
N HIS A 18 7.44 30.41 -26.70
CA HIS A 18 6.25 30.83 -25.97
C HIS A 18 6.44 31.05 -24.45
N GLY A 19 7.64 30.80 -23.92
CA GLY A 19 8.03 31.11 -22.55
C GLY A 19 8.08 29.88 -21.62
N GLU A 20 8.91 30.00 -20.57
CA GLU A 20 9.03 29.02 -19.49
C GLU A 20 8.34 29.54 -18.21
N PRO A 21 7.72 28.66 -17.40
CA PRO A 21 7.57 27.22 -17.64
C PRO A 21 6.46 26.90 -18.65
N LEU A 22 6.73 25.92 -19.52
CA LEU A 22 5.86 25.54 -20.62
C LEU A 22 4.59 24.83 -20.11
N SER A 23 3.42 25.44 -20.29
CA SER A 23 2.13 24.85 -19.90
C SER A 23 1.65 23.80 -20.92
N LYS A 24 0.79 22.87 -20.48
CA LYS A 24 0.13 21.91 -21.39
C LYS A 24 -0.68 22.61 -22.47
N ALA A 25 -1.36 23.71 -22.14
CA ALA A 25 -2.20 24.45 -23.07
C ALA A 25 -1.36 25.13 -24.15
N THR A 26 -0.28 25.81 -23.75
CA THR A 26 0.71 26.40 -24.67
C THR A 26 1.30 25.34 -25.59
N TYR A 27 1.68 24.17 -25.06
CA TYR A 27 2.19 23.08 -25.90
C TYR A 27 1.11 22.41 -26.77
N THR A 28 -0.14 22.38 -26.33
CA THR A 28 -1.25 21.85 -27.14
C THR A 28 -1.60 22.77 -28.30
N GLU A 29 -1.46 24.09 -28.12
CA GLU A 29 -1.72 25.10 -29.14
C GLU A 29 -0.56 25.24 -30.14
N PHE A 30 0.69 25.22 -29.64
CA PHE A 30 1.88 25.56 -30.44
C PHE A 30 2.84 24.39 -30.68
N GLY A 31 2.70 23.29 -29.94
CA GLY A 31 3.52 22.08 -30.10
C GLY A 31 3.13 21.29 -31.35
N SER A 32 4.10 20.61 -31.93
CA SER A 32 3.90 19.77 -33.12
C SER A 32 3.21 18.44 -32.79
N HIS A 33 3.12 18.10 -31.50
CA HIS A 33 2.55 16.87 -30.99
C HIS A 33 1.56 17.11 -29.85
N SER A 34 0.58 16.21 -29.71
CA SER A 34 -0.34 16.26 -28.58
C SER A 34 0.40 15.99 -27.28
N TYR A 35 0.11 16.77 -26.24
CA TYR A 35 0.66 16.56 -24.89
C TYR A 35 0.39 15.14 -24.35
N GLN A 36 -0.68 14.46 -24.79
CA GLN A 36 -0.95 13.05 -24.43
C GLN A 36 0.13 12.09 -24.94
N VAL A 37 0.77 12.41 -26.07
CA VAL A 37 1.91 11.64 -26.60
C VAL A 37 3.14 11.81 -25.70
N VAL A 38 3.32 12.98 -25.10
CA VAL A 38 4.36 13.27 -24.10
C VAL A 38 4.07 12.50 -22.82
N VAL A 39 2.84 12.58 -22.28
CA VAL A 39 2.43 11.82 -21.08
C VAL A 39 2.58 10.31 -21.28
N THR A 40 2.19 9.78 -22.44
CA THR A 40 2.33 8.35 -22.75
C THR A 40 3.79 7.93 -22.90
N ARG A 41 4.69 8.84 -23.29
CA ARG A 41 6.11 8.53 -23.50
C ARG A 41 6.95 8.65 -22.23
N PHE A 42 6.66 9.65 -21.40
CA PHE A 42 7.45 10.02 -20.23
C PHE A 42 6.70 9.75 -18.93
N ASP A 43 5.59 9.00 -18.98
CA ASP A 43 4.70 8.67 -17.87
C ASP A 43 3.96 9.86 -17.23
N SER A 44 4.44 11.11 -17.40
CA SER A 44 3.70 12.33 -17.07
C SER A 44 4.18 13.54 -17.89
N TRP A 45 3.39 14.62 -17.86
CA TRP A 45 3.75 15.89 -18.49
C TRP A 45 5.00 16.51 -17.86
N ASN A 46 5.08 16.47 -16.52
CA ASN A 46 6.20 17.06 -15.79
C ASN A 46 7.50 16.28 -16.03
N GLU A 47 7.43 14.96 -16.12
CA GLU A 47 8.58 14.13 -16.50
C GLU A 47 9.06 14.43 -17.92
N GLY A 48 8.13 14.69 -18.85
CA GLY A 48 8.48 15.16 -20.20
C GLY A 48 9.20 16.51 -20.22
N LEU A 49 8.77 17.46 -19.38
CA LEU A 49 9.44 18.77 -19.22
C LEU A 49 10.81 18.64 -18.56
N ILE A 50 10.93 17.80 -17.52
CA ILE A 50 12.19 17.51 -16.82
C ILE A 50 13.20 16.90 -17.79
N GLU A 51 12.78 15.90 -18.57
CA GLU A 51 13.62 15.25 -19.57
C GLU A 51 14.01 16.22 -20.71
N ALA A 52 13.15 17.20 -21.02
CA ALA A 52 13.45 18.28 -21.94
C ALA A 52 14.33 19.39 -21.33
N GLY A 53 14.65 19.32 -20.03
CA GLY A 53 15.44 20.34 -19.33
C GLY A 53 14.72 21.67 -19.13
N ILE A 54 13.39 21.68 -19.18
CA ILE A 54 12.53 22.85 -18.99
C ILE A 54 12.15 22.93 -17.50
N GLU A 55 12.30 24.11 -16.88
CA GLU A 55 11.96 24.29 -15.46
C GLU A 55 10.50 23.90 -15.19
N THR A 56 10.28 23.10 -14.14
CA THR A 56 8.94 22.72 -13.67
C THR A 56 8.61 23.46 -12.38
N HIS A 57 7.33 23.73 -12.13
CA HIS A 57 6.86 24.31 -10.87
C HIS A 57 6.95 23.29 -9.71
N GLN A 58 8.15 22.98 -9.22
CA GLN A 58 8.38 22.13 -8.04
C GLN A 58 8.84 22.98 -6.86
N GLY A 59 7.88 23.66 -6.23
CA GLY A 59 7.96 24.28 -4.91
C GLY A 59 6.60 24.16 -4.20
N PRO A 60 6.47 24.47 -2.89
CA PRO A 60 5.17 24.54 -2.25
C PRO A 60 4.32 25.58 -2.99
N VAL A 61 3.33 25.09 -3.75
CA VAL A 61 2.53 25.93 -4.64
C VAL A 61 1.87 27.03 -3.82
N SER A 62 2.15 28.28 -4.19
CA SER A 62 1.56 29.40 -3.47
C SER A 62 0.08 29.51 -3.81
N THR A 63 -0.71 30.10 -2.91
CA THR A 63 -2.12 30.39 -3.18
C THR A 63 -2.27 31.20 -4.47
N ASP A 64 -1.37 32.16 -4.70
CA ASP A 64 -1.40 33.02 -5.89
C ASP A 64 -1.15 32.24 -7.19
N ASP A 65 -0.28 31.22 -7.16
CA ASP A 65 -0.01 30.36 -8.33
C ASP A 65 -1.23 29.49 -8.68
N LEU A 66 -1.91 28.94 -7.68
CA LEU A 66 -3.14 28.16 -7.89
C LEU A 66 -4.27 29.03 -8.45
N LEU A 67 -4.41 30.27 -7.98
CA LEU A 67 -5.39 31.21 -8.50
C LEU A 67 -5.05 31.69 -9.92
N ALA A 68 -3.76 31.86 -10.23
CA ALA A 68 -3.29 32.21 -11.57
C ALA A 68 -3.56 31.09 -12.57
N ASP A 69 -3.28 29.83 -12.21
CA ASP A 69 -3.53 28.66 -13.05
C ASP A 69 -5.03 28.47 -13.31
N LEU A 70 -5.89 28.61 -12.28
CA LEU A 70 -7.35 28.60 -12.45
C LEU A 70 -7.83 29.68 -13.43
N ARG A 71 -7.33 30.92 -13.29
CA ARG A 71 -7.70 32.05 -14.18
C ARG A 71 -7.25 31.82 -15.61
N GLN A 72 -6.05 31.28 -15.79
CA GLN A 72 -5.50 31.00 -17.11
C GLN A 72 -6.35 29.95 -17.83
N VAL A 73 -6.63 28.81 -17.19
CA VAL A 73 -7.40 27.73 -17.81
C VAL A 73 -8.84 28.18 -18.11
N ALA A 74 -9.46 28.97 -17.22
CA ALA A 74 -10.79 29.54 -17.48
C ALA A 74 -10.79 30.52 -18.67
N ALA A 75 -9.76 31.36 -18.80
CA ALA A 75 -9.64 32.29 -19.93
C ALA A 75 -9.42 31.57 -21.28
N GLU A 76 -8.69 30.46 -21.28
CA GLU A 76 -8.35 29.69 -22.49
C GLU A 76 -9.45 28.72 -22.91
N HIS A 77 -10.14 28.09 -21.96
CA HIS A 77 -11.10 27.01 -22.22
C HIS A 77 -12.57 27.36 -21.90
N GLY A 78 -12.81 28.58 -21.42
CA GLY A 78 -14.15 29.16 -21.22
C GLY A 78 -14.68 28.99 -19.79
N GLU A 79 -15.57 29.92 -19.41
CA GLU A 79 -16.36 29.84 -18.19
C GLU A 79 -17.73 29.21 -18.48
N PRO A 80 -18.23 28.32 -17.60
CA PRO A 80 -17.65 27.90 -16.34
C PRO A 80 -16.53 26.84 -16.47
N LEU A 81 -15.50 26.98 -15.64
CA LEU A 81 -14.41 26.01 -15.58
C LEU A 81 -14.83 24.74 -14.82
N SER A 82 -15.00 23.63 -15.53
CA SER A 82 -15.36 22.33 -14.92
C SER A 82 -14.14 21.60 -14.33
N VAL A 83 -14.35 20.72 -13.34
CA VAL A 83 -13.29 19.86 -12.79
C VAL A 83 -12.66 18.99 -13.87
N ALA A 84 -13.47 18.46 -14.80
CA ALA A 84 -12.97 17.64 -15.90
C ALA A 84 -12.07 18.46 -16.84
N THR A 85 -12.50 19.67 -17.20
CA THR A 85 -11.73 20.62 -18.02
C THR A 85 -10.43 20.99 -17.32
N TYR A 86 -10.46 21.34 -16.04
CA TYR A 86 -9.24 21.67 -15.32
C TYR A 86 -8.33 20.46 -15.07
N THR A 87 -8.87 19.26 -14.89
CA THR A 87 -8.06 18.03 -14.79
C THR A 87 -7.31 17.76 -16.09
N GLU A 88 -7.93 18.10 -17.22
CA GLU A 88 -7.35 17.93 -18.55
C GLU A 88 -6.29 19.01 -18.87
N PHE A 89 -6.60 20.28 -18.61
CA PHE A 89 -5.79 21.42 -19.07
C PHE A 89 -4.99 22.12 -17.97
N GLY A 90 -5.34 21.93 -16.70
CA GLY A 90 -4.68 22.55 -15.56
C GLY A 90 -3.30 21.98 -15.25
N SER A 91 -2.49 22.82 -14.59
CA SER A 91 -1.13 22.49 -14.18
C SER A 91 -1.10 21.77 -12.82
N HIS A 92 -2.21 21.81 -12.08
CA HIS A 92 -2.37 21.20 -10.76
C HIS A 92 -3.58 20.27 -10.68
N SER A 93 -3.63 19.39 -9.67
CA SER A 93 -4.80 18.53 -9.45
C SER A 93 -5.96 19.29 -8.82
N SER A 94 -7.20 18.95 -9.19
CA SER A 94 -8.40 19.51 -8.55
C SER A 94 -8.43 19.27 -7.04
N THR A 95 -7.91 18.14 -6.56
CA THR A 95 -7.74 17.85 -5.13
C THR A 95 -6.79 18.84 -4.44
N THR A 96 -5.79 19.38 -5.14
CA THR A 96 -4.89 20.43 -4.58
C THR A 96 -5.65 21.74 -4.38
N ILE A 97 -6.58 22.07 -5.30
CA ILE A 97 -7.46 23.23 -5.19
C ILE A 97 -8.46 23.04 -4.04
N GLU A 98 -9.14 21.89 -3.98
CA GLU A 98 -10.11 21.58 -2.91
C GLU A 98 -9.47 21.62 -1.52
N ASN A 99 -8.30 20.97 -1.36
CA ASN A 99 -7.59 20.96 -0.08
C ASN A 99 -7.10 22.36 0.35
N ARG A 100 -6.81 23.25 -0.61
CA ARG A 100 -6.30 24.60 -0.32
C ARG A 100 -7.42 25.59 0.00
N PHE A 101 -8.52 25.53 -0.74
CA PHE A 101 -9.57 26.55 -0.72
C PHE A 101 -10.86 26.08 -0.04
N GLY A 102 -10.92 24.81 0.40
CA GLY A 102 -12.10 24.20 1.02
C GLY A 102 -12.96 23.44 0.02
N SER A 103 -13.12 23.97 -1.19
CA SER A 103 -13.83 23.33 -2.29
C SER A 103 -13.44 23.89 -3.66
N TRP A 104 -13.79 23.17 -4.72
CA TRP A 104 -13.57 23.59 -6.11
C TRP A 104 -14.19 24.95 -6.43
N ASN A 105 -15.45 25.16 -6.02
CA ASN A 105 -16.15 26.42 -6.28
C ASN A 105 -15.60 27.58 -5.43
N GLU A 106 -15.12 27.33 -4.21
CA GLU A 106 -14.41 28.36 -3.43
C GLU A 106 -13.08 28.74 -4.09
N GLY A 107 -12.36 27.77 -4.66
CA GLY A 107 -11.19 28.04 -5.49
C GLY A 107 -11.50 28.90 -6.72
N LEU A 108 -12.59 28.61 -7.43
CA LEU A 108 -13.06 29.43 -8.57
C LEU A 108 -13.50 30.84 -8.13
N ALA A 109 -14.21 30.96 -7.01
CA ALA A 109 -14.67 32.24 -6.49
C ALA A 109 -13.50 33.13 -6.06
N GLU A 110 -12.49 32.57 -5.38
CA GLU A 110 -11.27 33.29 -4.99
C GLU A 110 -10.42 33.66 -6.22
N ALA A 111 -10.53 32.87 -7.29
CA ALA A 111 -9.94 33.17 -8.60
C ALA A 111 -10.76 34.22 -9.38
N GLY A 112 -11.95 34.61 -8.92
CA GLY A 112 -12.82 35.57 -9.60
C GLY A 112 -13.47 35.03 -10.87
N ILE A 113 -13.58 33.70 -10.99
CA ILE A 113 -14.17 32.96 -12.10
C ILE A 113 -15.62 32.62 -11.74
N GLU A 114 -16.55 32.75 -12.68
CA GLU A 114 -17.95 32.39 -12.44
C GLU A 114 -18.07 30.87 -12.15
N ALA A 115 -18.64 30.53 -10.99
CA ALA A 115 -18.76 29.15 -10.55
C ALA A 115 -19.62 28.32 -11.51
N ASN A 116 -19.30 27.03 -11.65
CA ASN A 116 -19.98 26.17 -12.63
C ASN A 116 -21.48 26.01 -12.34
N PRO A 117 -22.40 26.40 -13.26
CA PRO A 117 -23.86 26.25 -13.12
C PRO A 117 -24.31 24.78 -13.20
N GLU A 118 -23.47 23.85 -13.68
CA GLU A 118 -23.75 22.41 -13.50
C GLU A 118 -23.60 21.96 -12.04
N SER A 119 -23.12 22.84 -11.16
CA SER A 119 -23.50 22.81 -9.76
C SER A 119 -24.60 23.84 -9.55
N VAL A 120 -25.80 23.36 -9.26
CA VAL A 120 -26.93 24.20 -8.89
C VAL A 120 -26.48 25.20 -7.83
N SER A 121 -26.75 26.49 -8.04
CA SER A 121 -26.42 27.50 -7.04
C SER A 121 -27.18 27.21 -5.75
N THR A 122 -26.63 27.62 -4.60
CA THR A 122 -27.32 27.44 -3.32
C THR A 122 -28.72 28.07 -3.39
N ASP A 123 -28.84 29.26 -3.97
CA ASP A 123 -30.11 29.95 -4.11
C ASP A 123 -31.10 29.22 -5.04
N GLU A 124 -30.63 28.62 -6.14
CA GLU A 124 -31.49 27.78 -7.01
C GLU A 124 -31.93 26.48 -6.32
N LEU A 125 -31.05 25.83 -5.56
CA LEU A 125 -31.39 24.64 -4.76
C LEU A 125 -32.45 24.98 -3.72
N LEU A 126 -32.31 26.11 -3.02
CA LEU A 126 -33.28 26.58 -2.03
C LEU A 126 -34.61 26.96 -2.69
N ALA A 127 -34.58 27.63 -3.85
CA ALA A 127 -35.78 28.00 -4.59
C ALA A 127 -36.52 26.77 -5.16
N ASP A 128 -35.80 25.76 -5.64
CA ASP A 128 -36.39 24.51 -6.12
C ASP A 128 -36.98 23.68 -4.97
N LEU A 129 -36.29 23.62 -3.81
CA LEU A 129 -36.84 23.03 -2.58
C LEU A 129 -38.15 23.72 -2.17
N GLN A 130 -38.18 25.06 -2.14
CA GLN A 130 -39.39 25.83 -1.81
C GLN A 130 -40.52 25.59 -2.81
N ARG A 131 -40.19 25.51 -4.11
CA ARG A 131 -41.17 25.22 -5.16
C ARG A 131 -41.81 23.84 -4.95
N VAL A 132 -41.01 22.78 -4.77
CA VAL A 132 -41.52 21.42 -4.61
C VAL A 132 -42.32 21.30 -3.30
N ALA A 133 -41.87 21.92 -2.22
CA ALA A 133 -42.63 22.00 -0.97
C ALA A 133 -43.99 22.71 -1.16
N GLY A 134 -44.02 23.80 -1.91
CA GLY A 134 -45.26 24.52 -2.23
C GLY A 134 -46.24 23.73 -3.11
N GLU A 135 -45.73 22.87 -3.99
CA GLU A 135 -46.54 22.07 -4.92
C GLU A 135 -46.99 20.72 -4.33
N HIS A 136 -46.17 20.10 -3.47
CA HIS A 136 -46.38 18.74 -2.96
C HIS A 136 -46.57 18.66 -1.43
N GLY A 137 -46.49 19.79 -0.73
CA GLY A 137 -46.79 19.92 0.71
C GLY A 137 -45.57 19.80 1.62
N GLU A 138 -45.72 20.31 2.85
CA GLU A 138 -44.73 20.23 3.94
C GLU A 138 -45.12 19.14 4.96
N PRO A 139 -44.17 18.36 5.52
CA PRO A 139 -42.72 18.44 5.31
C PRO A 139 -42.28 17.77 4.00
N LEU A 140 -41.33 18.41 3.32
CA LEU A 140 -40.76 17.91 2.07
C LEU A 140 -39.82 16.71 2.33
N SER A 141 -40.21 15.52 1.87
CA SER A 141 -39.38 14.31 2.00
C SER A 141 -38.32 14.23 0.89
N SER A 142 -37.17 13.59 1.16
CA SER A 142 -36.13 13.41 0.15
C SER A 142 -36.62 12.59 -1.05
N ASN A 143 -37.51 11.61 -0.84
CA ASN A 143 -38.08 10.80 -1.92
C ASN A 143 -39.05 11.62 -2.79
N THR A 144 -39.86 12.47 -2.16
CA THR A 144 -40.74 13.41 -2.87
C THR A 144 -39.92 14.41 -3.69
N TYR A 145 -38.80 14.90 -3.15
CA TYR A 145 -37.90 15.77 -3.89
C TYR A 145 -37.13 15.05 -5.00
N ASP A 146 -36.70 13.80 -4.79
CA ASP A 146 -36.10 12.99 -5.85
C ASP A 146 -37.08 12.70 -7.00
N GLU A 147 -38.38 12.66 -6.71
CA GLU A 147 -39.44 12.41 -7.71
C GLU A 147 -39.92 13.68 -8.43
N PHE A 148 -39.97 14.83 -7.76
CA PHE A 148 -40.58 16.06 -8.29
C PHE A 148 -39.65 17.30 -8.34
N GLY A 149 -38.45 17.18 -7.77
CA GLY A 149 -37.41 18.20 -7.80
C GLY A 149 -36.68 18.25 -9.14
N SER A 150 -36.13 19.41 -9.44
CA SER A 150 -35.28 19.58 -10.62
C SER A 150 -33.90 18.95 -10.40
N HIS A 151 -33.60 18.55 -9.16
CA HIS A 151 -32.33 18.01 -8.69
C HIS A 151 -32.54 16.85 -7.73
N GLY A 152 -31.53 15.99 -7.56
CA GLY A 152 -31.59 14.89 -6.60
C GLY A 152 -31.28 15.34 -5.16
N ALA A 153 -31.89 14.68 -4.19
CA ALA A 153 -31.70 14.90 -2.75
C ALA A 153 -30.24 14.69 -2.31
N ASN A 154 -29.46 13.90 -3.05
CA ASN A 154 -28.02 13.77 -2.80
C ASN A 154 -27.23 15.06 -3.10
N THR A 155 -27.70 15.89 -4.05
CA THR A 155 -27.12 17.21 -4.34
C THR A 155 -27.33 18.16 -3.16
N VAL A 156 -28.50 18.09 -2.50
CA VAL A 156 -28.80 18.85 -1.27
C VAL A 156 -27.92 18.37 -0.11
N ARG A 157 -27.81 17.05 0.11
CA ARG A 157 -26.95 16.48 1.18
C ARG A 157 -25.49 16.89 1.03
N ARG A 158 -24.94 16.83 -0.18
CA ARG A 158 -23.54 17.19 -0.44
C ARG A 158 -23.28 18.69 -0.25
N ARG A 159 -24.28 19.55 -0.49
CA ARG A 159 -24.14 21.02 -0.37
C ARG A 159 -24.30 21.54 1.05
N PHE A 160 -25.27 21.01 1.80
CA PHE A 160 -25.64 21.55 3.12
C PHE A 160 -25.22 20.64 4.28
N GLY A 161 -24.46 19.57 4.00
CA GLY A 161 -24.02 18.60 5.01
C GLY A 161 -25.08 17.54 5.33
N SER A 162 -26.37 17.90 5.31
CA SER A 162 -27.48 16.96 5.42
C SER A 162 -28.74 17.42 4.66
N TRP A 163 -29.67 16.50 4.45
CA TRP A 163 -30.99 16.82 3.86
C TRP A 163 -31.78 17.78 4.74
N ILE A 164 -31.73 17.58 6.06
CA ILE A 164 -32.47 18.38 7.03
C ILE A 164 -31.92 19.81 7.06
N ASP A 165 -30.60 19.97 7.02
CA ASP A 165 -29.96 21.29 7.00
C ASP A 165 -30.31 22.05 5.72
N GLY A 166 -30.32 21.37 4.56
CA GLY A 166 -30.71 21.99 3.30
C GLY A 166 -32.18 22.40 3.22
N VAL A 167 -33.11 21.61 3.77
CA VAL A 167 -34.54 21.95 3.84
C VAL A 167 -34.80 23.05 4.87
N ALA A 168 -34.05 23.08 5.98
CA ALA A 168 -34.13 24.13 7.00
C ALA A 168 -33.62 25.47 6.47
N GLU A 169 -32.50 25.47 5.74
CA GLU A 169 -31.95 26.67 5.09
C GLU A 169 -32.89 27.21 4.00
N ALA A 170 -33.74 26.35 3.43
CA ALA A 170 -34.78 26.75 2.48
C ALA A 170 -36.01 27.39 3.15
N GLY A 171 -36.02 27.52 4.48
CA GLY A 171 -37.13 28.10 5.23
C GLY A 171 -38.41 27.25 5.21
N ILE A 172 -38.30 25.99 4.81
CA ILE A 172 -39.38 25.00 4.83
C ILE A 172 -39.42 24.42 6.24
N GLU A 173 -40.62 24.23 6.82
CA GLU A 173 -40.72 23.66 8.16
C GLU A 173 -40.13 22.24 8.18
N THR A 174 -38.89 22.13 8.66
CA THR A 174 -38.28 20.85 8.98
C THR A 174 -38.85 20.40 10.30
N HIS A 175 -39.25 19.13 10.36
CA HIS A 175 -39.35 18.47 11.64
C HIS A 175 -37.89 18.26 12.10
N SER A 176 -37.27 19.30 12.67
CA SER A 176 -36.17 19.14 13.62
C SER A 176 -36.65 18.08 14.59
N THR A 177 -35.96 16.93 14.68
CA THR A 177 -36.53 15.64 15.11
C THR A 177 -37.41 15.74 16.35
N ASP A 178 -38.68 16.01 16.13
CA ASP A 178 -39.76 16.09 17.09
C ASP A 178 -41.05 15.96 16.27
N GLY A 179 -41.45 14.72 15.96
CA GLY A 179 -42.88 14.47 15.74
C GLY A 179 -43.36 13.57 14.60
N ALA A 180 -42.52 12.96 13.77
CA ALA A 180 -42.96 11.81 12.96
C ALA A 180 -42.57 10.52 13.70
N LYS A 181 -43.31 10.22 14.79
CA LYS A 181 -43.16 9.08 15.70
C LYS A 181 -41.92 8.23 15.38
N GLU A 182 -40.77 8.65 15.89
CA GLU A 182 -39.79 7.65 16.27
C GLU A 182 -40.53 6.68 17.17
N ILE A 183 -40.59 5.42 16.75
CA ILE A 183 -41.00 4.35 17.64
C ILE A 183 -40.06 4.49 18.83
N ALA A 184 -40.61 4.81 20.00
CA ALA A 184 -39.78 5.09 21.15
C ALA A 184 -38.90 3.86 21.40
N THR A 185 -37.67 4.04 21.88
CA THR A 185 -36.83 2.89 22.27
C THR A 185 -37.63 1.95 23.17
N ASP A 186 -38.40 2.49 24.12
CA ASP A 186 -39.32 1.74 24.98
C ASP A 186 -40.42 0.97 24.23
N GLU A 187 -40.94 1.49 23.10
CA GLU A 187 -41.90 0.79 22.25
C GLU A 187 -41.25 -0.39 21.50
N LEU A 188 -40.01 -0.24 21.04
CA LEU A 188 -39.23 -1.34 20.42
C LEU A 188 -38.88 -2.42 21.47
N LEU A 189 -38.46 -2.01 22.66
CA LEU A 189 -38.16 -2.92 23.76
C LEU A 189 -39.44 -3.63 24.26
N ALA A 190 -40.57 -2.93 24.34
CA ALA A 190 -41.86 -3.53 24.71
C ALA A 190 -42.38 -4.52 23.67
N ASP A 191 -42.17 -4.26 22.37
CA ASP A 191 -42.54 -5.19 21.32
C ASP A 191 -41.67 -6.46 21.34
N LEU A 192 -40.36 -6.31 21.56
CA LEU A 192 -39.44 -7.44 21.80
C LEU A 192 -39.86 -8.28 23.02
N GLN A 193 -40.23 -7.62 24.13
CA GLN A 193 -40.74 -8.30 25.33
C GLN A 193 -42.08 -9.00 25.09
N ARG A 194 -42.96 -8.40 24.29
CA ARG A 194 -44.26 -8.98 23.92
C ARG A 194 -44.07 -10.24 23.07
N VAL A 195 -43.27 -10.17 22.00
CA VAL A 195 -42.96 -11.33 21.15
C VAL A 195 -42.35 -12.46 21.98
N ALA A 196 -41.43 -12.13 22.90
CA ALA A 196 -40.86 -13.10 23.85
C ALA A 196 -41.89 -13.77 24.77
N ALA A 197 -42.91 -13.02 25.21
CA ALA A 197 -43.95 -13.52 26.09
C ALA A 197 -44.99 -14.39 25.38
N GLU A 198 -45.32 -14.05 24.12
CA GLU A 198 -46.38 -14.70 23.34
C GLU A 198 -45.89 -15.92 22.55
N HIS A 199 -44.65 -15.89 22.09
CA HIS A 199 -44.10 -16.90 21.17
C HIS A 199 -42.91 -17.69 21.75
N GLY A 200 -42.53 -17.42 23.01
CA GLY A 200 -41.52 -18.16 23.75
C GLY A 200 -40.14 -17.50 23.74
N LYS A 201 -39.26 -18.01 24.60
CA LYS A 201 -37.85 -17.58 24.75
C LYS A 201 -36.92 -18.73 24.34
N PRO A 202 -35.82 -18.47 23.60
CA PRO A 202 -35.34 -17.16 23.15
C PRO A 202 -36.07 -16.64 21.90
N VAL A 203 -36.12 -15.31 21.73
CA VAL A 203 -36.68 -14.67 20.52
C VAL A 203 -35.61 -14.66 19.43
N THR A 204 -35.85 -15.40 18.36
CA THR A 204 -35.01 -15.36 17.15
C THR A 204 -35.40 -14.22 16.23
N ILE A 205 -34.52 -13.84 15.29
CA ILE A 205 -34.82 -12.84 14.26
C ILE A 205 -36.01 -13.29 13.43
N GLU A 206 -36.09 -14.57 13.03
CA GLU A 206 -37.22 -15.13 12.26
C GLU A 206 -38.53 -15.02 13.02
N THR A 207 -38.50 -15.32 14.33
CA THR A 207 -39.68 -15.17 15.20
C THR A 207 -40.14 -13.71 15.27
N TYR A 208 -39.20 -12.76 15.31
CA TYR A 208 -39.55 -11.34 15.34
C TYR A 208 -39.95 -10.79 13.97
N ILE A 209 -39.42 -11.30 12.86
CA ILE A 209 -39.89 -10.96 11.51
C ILE A 209 -41.34 -11.42 11.33
N GLU A 210 -41.68 -12.62 11.83
CA GLU A 210 -43.01 -13.20 11.67
C GLU A 210 -44.05 -12.58 12.63
N TYR A 211 -43.66 -12.24 13.86
CA TYR A 211 -44.60 -11.83 14.92
C TYR A 211 -44.36 -10.43 15.51
N GLY A 212 -43.28 -9.74 15.10
CA GLY A 212 -42.94 -8.39 15.52
C GLY A 212 -43.77 -7.32 14.81
N THR A 213 -44.00 -6.21 15.50
CA THR A 213 -44.74 -5.06 14.99
C THR A 213 -43.86 -4.18 14.11
N TYR A 214 -42.55 -4.21 14.34
CA TYR A 214 -41.57 -3.34 13.69
C TYR A 214 -40.54 -4.14 12.89
N GLY A 215 -40.02 -3.55 11.81
CA GLY A 215 -39.01 -4.20 10.98
C GLY A 215 -37.66 -4.36 11.70
N VAL A 216 -36.97 -5.47 11.46
CA VAL A 216 -35.67 -5.77 12.09
C VAL A 216 -34.60 -4.71 11.78
N SER A 217 -34.65 -4.08 10.61
CA SER A 217 -33.78 -2.94 10.28
C SER A 217 -33.98 -1.72 11.19
N THR A 218 -35.17 -1.56 11.78
CA THR A 218 -35.45 -0.51 12.79
C THR A 218 -34.79 -0.85 14.13
N ILE A 219 -34.67 -2.14 14.45
CA ILE A 219 -33.94 -2.63 15.63
C ILE A 219 -32.44 -2.43 15.43
N TYR A 220 -31.87 -2.87 14.30
CA TYR A 220 -30.44 -2.67 14.01
C TYR A 220 -30.02 -1.20 14.01
N ARG A 221 -30.81 -0.32 13.41
CA ARG A 221 -30.51 1.12 13.39
C ARG A 221 -30.57 1.78 14.78
N ARG A 222 -31.28 1.19 15.74
CA ARG A 222 -31.45 1.75 17.09
C ARG A 222 -30.43 1.22 18.08
N PHE A 223 -30.05 -0.04 17.97
CA PHE A 223 -29.22 -0.73 18.97
C PHE A 223 -27.87 -1.21 18.43
N ASP A 224 -27.55 -0.88 17.18
CA ASP A 224 -26.37 -1.31 16.41
C ASP A 224 -26.31 -2.83 16.15
N GLU A 225 -26.68 -3.67 17.11
CA GLU A 225 -26.75 -5.12 17.02
C GLU A 225 -28.09 -5.67 17.58
N TRP A 226 -28.61 -6.76 16.98
CA TRP A 226 -29.77 -7.50 17.50
C TRP A 226 -29.56 -7.96 18.96
N ARG A 227 -28.30 -8.25 19.31
CA ARG A 227 -27.91 -8.65 20.66
C ARG A 227 -28.23 -7.55 21.67
N ASP A 228 -27.83 -6.32 21.36
CA ASP A 228 -27.90 -5.22 22.32
C ASP A 228 -29.35 -4.82 22.57
N ALA A 229 -30.20 -4.91 21.55
CA ALA A 229 -31.65 -4.76 21.67
C ALA A 229 -32.29 -5.77 22.65
N LEU A 230 -31.88 -7.04 22.61
CA LEU A 230 -32.40 -8.08 23.50
C LEU A 230 -31.90 -7.93 24.94
N ILE A 231 -30.64 -7.49 25.13
CA ILE A 231 -30.07 -7.16 26.45
C ILE A 231 -30.85 -6.02 27.09
N GLU A 232 -31.05 -4.94 26.34
CA GLU A 232 -31.73 -3.74 26.80
C GLU A 232 -33.23 -4.00 27.04
N ALA A 233 -33.82 -4.93 26.28
CA ALA A 233 -35.21 -5.37 26.46
C ALA A 233 -35.38 -6.32 27.67
N GLY A 234 -34.30 -6.77 28.32
CA GLY A 234 -34.39 -7.75 29.40
C GLY A 234 -35.02 -9.09 28.98
N VAL A 235 -34.98 -9.39 27.68
CA VAL A 235 -35.46 -10.65 27.12
C VAL A 235 -34.39 -11.72 27.34
N GLU A 236 -34.80 -12.93 27.70
CA GLU A 236 -33.85 -14.01 27.96
C GLU A 236 -33.18 -14.41 26.65
N MET A 237 -31.89 -14.11 26.57
CA MET A 237 -31.04 -14.51 25.47
C MET A 237 -30.47 -15.88 25.77
N ASP A 238 -30.35 -16.71 24.75
CA ASP A 238 -29.50 -17.88 24.85
C ASP A 238 -28.03 -17.41 24.84
N ARG A 239 -27.45 -17.24 26.03
CA ARG A 239 -26.07 -16.81 26.25
C ARG A 239 -25.02 -17.86 25.86
N SER A 240 -25.44 -18.96 25.25
CA SER A 240 -24.57 -20.03 24.76
C SER A 240 -23.98 -19.78 23.35
N SER A 241 -24.48 -18.77 22.64
CA SER A 241 -24.49 -18.69 21.17
C SER A 241 -23.21 -18.28 20.45
N ILE A 242 -22.04 -18.13 21.11
CA ILE A 242 -20.76 -18.07 20.36
C ILE A 242 -20.10 -19.46 20.29
N LYS A 243 -20.38 -20.33 21.28
CA LYS A 243 -19.77 -21.67 21.37
C LYS A 243 -20.71 -22.81 20.99
N ASP A 244 -22.02 -22.58 21.08
CA ASP A 244 -23.03 -23.63 20.89
C ASP A 244 -23.81 -23.54 19.57
N ILE A 245 -23.48 -22.61 18.64
CA ILE A 245 -24.01 -22.71 17.27
C ILE A 245 -23.50 -24.02 16.66
N PRO A 246 -24.39 -24.97 16.33
CA PRO A 246 -23.98 -26.21 15.71
C PRO A 246 -23.25 -25.92 14.40
N THR A 247 -22.11 -26.58 14.17
CA THR A 247 -21.40 -26.46 12.89
C THR A 247 -22.34 -26.76 11.71
N THR A 248 -23.29 -27.67 11.89
CA THR A 248 -24.33 -27.99 10.88
C THR A 248 -25.17 -26.78 10.48
N ASP A 249 -25.42 -25.85 11.38
CA ASP A 249 -26.32 -24.72 11.14
C ASP A 249 -25.57 -23.62 10.37
N LEU A 250 -24.27 -23.41 10.68
CA LEU A 250 -23.40 -22.54 9.89
C LEU A 250 -23.22 -23.07 8.46
N LEU A 251 -23.00 -24.38 8.31
CA LEU A 251 -22.87 -25.01 6.98
C LEU A 251 -24.18 -24.96 6.19
N ALA A 252 -25.32 -25.21 6.84
CA ALA A 252 -26.63 -25.13 6.19
C ALA A 252 -26.97 -23.70 5.73
N ASP A 253 -26.60 -22.69 6.51
CA ASP A 253 -26.82 -21.30 6.14
C ASP A 253 -25.92 -20.86 4.97
N LEU A 254 -24.63 -21.23 4.98
CA LEU A 254 -23.73 -21.03 3.84
C LEU A 254 -24.30 -21.68 2.56
N GLN A 255 -24.76 -22.93 2.66
CA GLN A 255 -25.36 -23.66 1.52
C GLN A 255 -26.65 -23.00 1.03
N ARG A 256 -27.49 -22.51 1.95
CA ARG A 256 -28.73 -21.79 1.61
C ARG A 256 -28.43 -20.53 0.82
N VAL A 257 -27.54 -19.66 1.33
CA VAL A 257 -27.21 -18.40 0.65
C VAL A 257 -26.55 -18.65 -0.70
N ALA A 258 -25.64 -19.62 -0.79
CA ALA A 258 -25.03 -20.01 -2.07
C ALA A 258 -26.07 -20.53 -3.08
N ALA A 259 -27.05 -21.31 -2.64
CA ALA A 259 -28.12 -21.80 -3.51
C ALA A 259 -29.05 -20.66 -3.99
N GLU A 260 -29.29 -19.64 -3.16
CA GLU A 260 -30.17 -18.51 -3.47
C GLU A 260 -29.49 -17.43 -4.34
N HIS A 261 -28.18 -17.20 -4.14
CA HIS A 261 -27.45 -16.08 -4.74
C HIS A 261 -26.30 -16.47 -5.68
N GLY A 262 -25.97 -17.77 -5.79
CA GLY A 262 -25.00 -18.31 -6.73
C GLY A 262 -23.63 -18.66 -6.13
N GLU A 263 -22.86 -19.47 -6.86
CA GLU A 263 -21.49 -19.89 -6.52
C GLU A 263 -20.45 -19.28 -7.50
N PRO A 264 -19.23 -18.94 -7.04
CA PRO A 264 -18.79 -18.98 -5.65
C PRO A 264 -19.43 -17.86 -4.80
N LEU A 265 -19.80 -18.19 -3.57
CA LEU A 265 -20.47 -17.25 -2.66
C LEU A 265 -19.46 -16.19 -2.17
N SER A 266 -19.71 -14.92 -2.45
CA SER A 266 -18.86 -13.83 -1.95
C SER A 266 -19.17 -13.51 -0.50
N SER A 267 -18.14 -13.06 0.23
CA SER A 267 -18.27 -12.57 1.60
C SER A 267 -19.32 -11.44 1.69
N SER A 268 -19.28 -10.47 0.76
CA SER A 268 -20.26 -9.38 0.68
C SER A 268 -21.71 -9.84 0.49
N THR A 269 -21.92 -10.91 -0.28
CA THR A 269 -23.27 -11.49 -0.49
C THR A 269 -23.74 -12.16 0.79
N TYR A 270 -22.85 -12.88 1.48
CA TYR A 270 -23.21 -13.50 2.75
C TYR A 270 -23.43 -12.48 3.87
N ASP A 271 -22.72 -11.36 3.89
CA ASP A 271 -22.97 -10.28 4.87
C ASP A 271 -24.38 -9.68 4.72
N GLU A 272 -24.88 -9.62 3.49
CA GLU A 272 -26.22 -9.08 3.19
C GLU A 272 -27.34 -10.09 3.46
N PHE A 273 -27.12 -11.38 3.20
CA PHE A 273 -28.19 -12.40 3.17
C PHE A 273 -28.02 -13.55 4.17
N GLY A 274 -26.88 -13.63 4.85
CA GLY A 274 -26.54 -14.65 5.84
C GLY A 274 -27.23 -14.41 7.19
N SER A 275 -27.53 -15.49 7.88
CA SER A 275 -28.11 -15.43 9.23
C SER A 275 -27.05 -15.26 10.33
N TYR A 276 -25.76 -15.42 9.98
CA TYR A 276 -24.62 -15.34 10.89
C TYR A 276 -23.55 -14.38 10.38
N SER A 277 -22.76 -13.80 11.29
CA SER A 277 -21.65 -12.92 10.89
C SER A 277 -20.53 -13.70 10.20
N ILE A 278 -19.85 -13.07 9.25
CA ILE A 278 -18.64 -13.62 8.60
C ILE A 278 -17.59 -13.96 9.66
N THR A 279 -17.41 -13.13 10.68
CA THR A 279 -16.46 -13.39 11.77
C THR A 279 -16.77 -14.69 12.52
N THR A 280 -18.05 -15.06 12.68
CA THR A 280 -18.43 -16.36 13.29
C THR A 280 -18.05 -17.54 12.40
N ILE A 281 -18.12 -17.39 11.08
CA ILE A 281 -17.65 -18.38 10.11
C ILE A 281 -16.12 -18.48 10.18
N GLU A 282 -15.42 -17.35 10.14
CA GLU A 282 -13.95 -17.29 10.24
C GLU A 282 -13.43 -17.90 11.54
N ASP A 283 -14.03 -17.57 12.69
CA ASP A 283 -13.65 -18.12 13.99
C ASP A 283 -13.88 -19.63 14.06
N ARG A 284 -14.96 -20.14 13.43
CA ARG A 284 -15.29 -21.58 13.45
C ARG A 284 -14.42 -22.40 12.52
N PHE A 285 -14.22 -21.91 11.31
CA PHE A 285 -13.60 -22.65 10.21
C PHE A 285 -12.20 -22.16 9.89
N SER A 286 -11.64 -21.31 10.76
CA SER A 286 -10.35 -20.60 10.59
C SER A 286 -10.34 -19.56 9.46
N SER A 287 -11.33 -19.57 8.56
CA SER A 287 -11.57 -18.52 7.56
C SER A 287 -12.91 -18.64 6.84
N TRP A 288 -13.26 -17.60 6.08
CA TRP A 288 -14.42 -17.56 5.18
C TRP A 288 -14.39 -18.70 4.15
N ASN A 289 -13.29 -18.82 3.41
CA ASN A 289 -13.13 -19.89 2.42
C ASN A 289 -13.03 -21.28 3.07
N GLY A 290 -12.53 -21.38 4.31
CA GLY A 290 -12.62 -22.61 5.11
C GLY A 290 -14.08 -23.03 5.37
N GLY A 291 -14.95 -22.07 5.68
CA GLY A 291 -16.38 -22.29 5.80
C GLY A 291 -17.03 -22.76 4.49
N LEU A 292 -16.71 -22.12 3.36
CA LEU A 292 -17.21 -22.52 2.05
C LEU A 292 -16.77 -23.95 1.67
N ALA A 293 -15.51 -24.29 1.91
CA ALA A 293 -14.97 -25.62 1.62
C ALA A 293 -15.66 -26.71 2.45
N GLU A 294 -15.86 -26.49 3.76
CA GLU A 294 -16.59 -27.43 4.63
C GLU A 294 -18.08 -27.52 4.26
N ALA A 295 -18.66 -26.45 3.70
CA ALA A 295 -20.02 -26.42 3.18
C ALA A 295 -20.14 -27.10 1.80
N GLY A 296 -19.03 -27.49 1.17
CA GLY A 296 -19.02 -28.07 -0.17
C GLY A 296 -19.33 -27.07 -1.29
N ILE A 297 -19.14 -25.77 -1.03
CA ILE A 297 -19.35 -24.66 -1.95
C ILE A 297 -18.02 -24.33 -2.65
N GLU A 298 -18.06 -23.96 -3.92
CA GLU A 298 -16.86 -23.48 -4.63
C GLU A 298 -16.27 -22.26 -3.90
N VAL A 299 -14.98 -22.35 -3.51
CA VAL A 299 -14.29 -21.27 -2.79
C VAL A 299 -14.12 -20.05 -3.68
N ASN A 300 -14.27 -18.86 -3.10
CA ASN A 300 -14.04 -17.64 -3.85
C ASN A 300 -12.54 -17.27 -3.84
N GLU A 301 -11.88 -17.43 -4.99
CA GLU A 301 -10.46 -17.12 -5.12
C GLU A 301 -10.09 -15.64 -4.91
N THR A 302 -11.06 -14.72 -4.92
CA THR A 302 -10.81 -13.30 -4.68
C THR A 302 -10.94 -12.89 -3.22
N ASP A 303 -11.60 -13.69 -2.39
CA ASP A 303 -12.00 -13.33 -1.02
C ASP A 303 -11.17 -14.06 0.06
N TYR A 304 -9.96 -14.50 -0.29
CA TYR A 304 -9.03 -15.01 0.72
C TYR A 304 -8.61 -13.88 1.65
N SER A 305 -8.73 -14.09 2.95
CA SER A 305 -8.22 -13.13 3.92
C SER A 305 -6.69 -13.09 3.89
N PRO A 306 -6.04 -12.03 4.41
CA PRO A 306 -4.59 -12.02 4.58
C PRO A 306 -4.08 -13.25 5.34
N ILE A 307 -4.81 -13.73 6.36
CA ILE A 307 -4.40 -14.85 7.18
C ILE A 307 -4.48 -16.19 6.43
N ASP A 308 -5.47 -16.36 5.55
CA ASP A 308 -5.56 -17.54 4.65
C ASP A 308 -4.32 -17.66 3.78
N VAL A 309 -3.91 -16.55 3.19
CA VAL A 309 -2.73 -16.51 2.32
C VAL A 309 -1.49 -16.90 3.09
N LEU A 310 -1.31 -16.39 4.32
CA LEU A 310 -0.13 -16.74 5.13
C LEU A 310 -0.14 -18.20 5.56
N ASN A 311 -1.32 -18.73 5.94
CA ASN A 311 -1.48 -20.12 6.34
C ASN A 311 -1.22 -21.08 5.18
N ASP A 312 -1.69 -20.77 3.96
CA ASP A 312 -1.41 -21.59 2.78
C ASP A 312 0.09 -21.60 2.42
N ILE A 313 0.75 -20.44 2.47
CA ILE A 313 2.20 -20.35 2.26
C ILE A 313 2.95 -21.20 3.30
N ARG A 314 2.50 -21.18 4.56
CA ARG A 314 3.10 -21.97 5.64
C ARG A 314 2.83 -23.47 5.51
N ALA A 315 1.63 -23.85 5.08
CA ALA A 315 1.22 -25.24 4.90
C ALA A 315 2.08 -25.99 3.86
N VAL A 316 2.53 -25.30 2.81
CA VAL A 316 3.40 -25.88 1.77
C VAL A 316 4.89 -25.71 2.03
N SER A 317 5.27 -25.12 3.16
CA SER A 317 6.66 -24.85 3.53
C SER A 317 7.16 -25.84 4.59
N GLU A 318 8.42 -26.25 4.49
CA GLU A 318 9.03 -27.19 5.44
C GLU A 318 9.91 -26.47 6.48
N GLY A 319 9.58 -26.63 7.76
CA GLY A 319 10.31 -26.04 8.87
C GLY A 319 10.23 -24.51 8.87
N GLU A 320 11.38 -23.85 9.03
CA GLU A 320 11.46 -22.39 9.07
C GLU A 320 11.59 -21.75 7.68
N TYR A 321 11.68 -22.54 6.60
CA TYR A 321 12.02 -22.03 5.26
C TYR A 321 10.80 -21.96 4.35
N GLY A 322 10.53 -20.78 3.82
CA GLY A 322 9.47 -20.59 2.83
C GLY A 322 9.92 -21.03 1.43
N VAL A 323 8.98 -21.60 0.67
CA VAL A 323 9.22 -22.05 -0.72
C VAL A 323 9.45 -20.88 -1.69
N GLY A 324 10.04 -21.18 -2.86
CA GLY A 324 10.18 -20.20 -3.93
C GLY A 324 8.85 -19.89 -4.61
N ALA A 325 8.69 -18.69 -5.18
CA ALA A 325 7.44 -18.30 -5.86
C ALA A 325 7.04 -19.23 -7.02
N GLU A 326 8.02 -19.75 -7.77
CA GLU A 326 7.79 -20.69 -8.88
C GLU A 326 7.39 -22.08 -8.37
N GLU A 327 7.97 -22.51 -7.24
CA GLU A 327 7.64 -23.76 -6.59
C GLU A 327 6.24 -23.69 -6.00
N TYR A 328 5.91 -22.61 -5.30
CA TYR A 328 4.57 -22.34 -4.77
C TYR A 328 3.50 -22.41 -5.86
N GLN A 329 3.73 -21.88 -7.06
CA GLN A 329 2.77 -21.99 -8.17
C GLN A 329 2.42 -23.44 -8.54
N SER A 330 3.28 -24.40 -8.18
CA SER A 330 3.07 -25.82 -8.47
C SER A 330 2.45 -26.60 -7.30
N ILE A 331 2.56 -26.09 -6.07
CA ILE A 331 2.21 -26.84 -4.84
C ILE A 331 1.23 -26.11 -3.91
N GLY A 332 1.13 -24.78 -4.02
CA GLY A 332 0.22 -23.93 -3.26
C GLY A 332 -1.21 -24.10 -3.74
N SER A 333 -2.17 -23.88 -2.83
CA SER A 333 -3.59 -23.95 -3.19
C SER A 333 -4.11 -22.65 -3.81
N LEU A 334 -3.39 -21.53 -3.62
CA LEU A 334 -3.84 -20.20 -4.05
C LEU A 334 -3.16 -19.74 -5.33
N SER A 335 -3.90 -18.96 -6.12
CA SER A 335 -3.35 -18.24 -7.26
C SER A 335 -2.46 -17.07 -6.81
N LYS A 336 -1.73 -16.47 -7.76
CA LYS A 336 -0.84 -15.32 -7.47
C LYS A 336 -1.62 -14.06 -7.02
N SER A 337 -2.91 -13.98 -7.34
CA SER A 337 -3.72 -12.76 -7.15
C SER A 337 -3.89 -12.42 -5.66
N PRO A 338 -4.41 -13.31 -4.78
CA PRO A 338 -4.51 -13.05 -3.33
C PRO A 338 -3.19 -12.58 -2.69
N ILE A 339 -2.08 -13.23 -3.03
CA ILE A 339 -0.76 -12.88 -2.50
C ILE A 339 -0.35 -11.46 -2.90
N THR A 340 -0.61 -11.09 -4.16
CA THR A 340 -0.28 -9.77 -4.67
C THR A 340 -1.20 -8.71 -4.06
N ASN A 341 -2.49 -9.01 -3.88
CA ASN A 341 -3.45 -8.06 -3.31
C ASN A 341 -3.15 -7.73 -1.84
N HIS A 342 -2.78 -8.73 -1.03
CA HIS A 342 -2.55 -8.51 0.40
C HIS A 342 -1.12 -8.12 0.75
N PHE A 343 -0.13 -8.65 0.04
CA PHE A 343 1.29 -8.50 0.40
C PHE A 343 2.14 -7.86 -0.69
N ASN A 344 1.53 -7.45 -1.82
CA ASN A 344 2.15 -6.86 -3.01
C ASN A 344 3.11 -7.81 -3.77
N ARG A 345 3.98 -8.52 -3.05
CA ARG A 345 5.05 -9.36 -3.60
C ARG A 345 5.21 -10.64 -2.77
N TRP A 346 5.74 -11.68 -3.41
CA TRP A 346 6.00 -12.98 -2.78
C TRP A 346 6.92 -12.89 -1.55
N TRP A 347 7.98 -12.07 -1.63
CA TRP A 347 8.96 -11.99 -0.55
C TRP A 347 8.35 -11.43 0.75
N PRO A 348 7.63 -10.29 0.75
CA PRO A 348 6.87 -9.84 1.92
C PRO A 348 5.86 -10.86 2.44
N ALA A 349 5.17 -11.59 1.55
CA ALA A 349 4.22 -12.62 1.96
C ALA A 349 4.91 -13.76 2.74
N VAL A 350 6.04 -14.27 2.24
CA VAL A 350 6.83 -15.30 2.93
C VAL A 350 7.34 -14.81 4.29
N VAL A 351 7.85 -13.58 4.35
CA VAL A 351 8.31 -13.01 5.62
C VAL A 351 7.14 -12.81 6.58
N SER A 352 6.01 -12.31 6.10
CA SER A 352 4.78 -12.15 6.90
C SER A 352 4.24 -13.49 7.40
N ALA A 353 4.46 -14.59 6.67
CA ALA A 353 4.12 -15.95 7.12
C ALA A 353 5.05 -16.49 8.23
N GLY A 354 5.98 -15.67 8.73
CA GLY A 354 6.95 -16.06 9.76
C GLY A 354 8.10 -16.91 9.22
N LEU A 355 8.25 -17.00 7.89
CA LEU A 355 9.20 -17.90 7.25
C LEU A 355 10.46 -17.19 6.73
N LEU A 356 11.53 -17.96 6.61
CA LEU A 356 12.80 -17.54 6.04
C LEU A 356 12.77 -17.69 4.51
N PRO A 357 12.90 -16.61 3.73
CA PRO A 357 12.86 -16.67 2.27
C PRO A 357 14.13 -17.35 1.70
N VAL A 358 13.99 -18.02 0.56
CA VAL A 358 15.11 -18.70 -0.14
C VAL A 358 16.19 -17.72 -0.60
N ARG A 359 15.82 -16.48 -0.94
CA ARG A 359 16.71 -15.42 -1.46
C ARG A 359 16.49 -14.12 -0.72
N ARG A 360 17.54 -13.29 -0.67
CA ARG A 360 17.51 -11.98 0.02
C ARG A 360 17.17 -12.18 1.50
N ARG A 361 17.82 -13.17 2.10
CA ARG A 361 17.63 -13.56 3.50
C ARG A 361 18.72 -12.90 4.34
N PRO A 362 18.42 -11.84 5.13
CA PRO A 362 19.38 -11.24 6.05
C PRO A 362 20.10 -12.28 6.89
N LEU A 363 21.37 -12.04 7.15
CA LEU A 363 22.15 -12.81 8.11
C LEU A 363 21.70 -12.40 9.51
N THR A 364 21.64 -13.38 10.42
CA THR A 364 21.47 -13.06 11.84
C THR A 364 22.66 -12.24 12.32
N PRO A 365 22.53 -11.45 13.41
CA PRO A 365 23.66 -10.72 13.98
C PRO A 365 24.92 -11.60 14.15
N LYS A 366 24.78 -12.81 14.69
CA LYS A 366 25.88 -13.78 14.87
C LYS A 366 26.51 -14.18 13.53
N GLN A 367 25.70 -14.49 12.52
CA GLN A 367 26.19 -14.83 11.18
C GLN A 367 26.93 -13.67 10.53
N PHE A 368 26.42 -12.44 10.68
CA PHE A 368 27.05 -11.26 10.10
C PHE A 368 28.39 -10.95 10.76
N ASP A 369 28.53 -11.11 12.09
CA ASP A 369 29.80 -11.00 12.80
C ASP A 369 30.82 -12.05 12.33
N GLN A 370 30.40 -13.32 12.21
CA GLN A 370 31.26 -14.39 11.69
C GLN A 370 31.72 -14.11 10.26
N TYR A 371 30.81 -13.67 9.39
CA TYR A 371 31.13 -13.32 8.01
C TYR A 371 32.10 -12.14 7.95
N TYR A 372 31.82 -11.07 8.70
CA TYR A 372 32.71 -9.91 8.82
C TYR A 372 34.12 -10.31 9.23
N ARG A 373 34.26 -11.16 10.26
CA ARG A 373 35.57 -11.68 10.71
C ARG A 373 36.28 -12.47 9.62
N ALA A 374 35.57 -13.29 8.85
CA ALA A 374 36.15 -14.01 7.72
C ALA A 374 36.61 -13.04 6.62
N VAL A 375 35.81 -12.01 6.32
CA VAL A 375 36.13 -10.98 5.32
C VAL A 375 37.41 -10.23 5.66
N ILE A 376 37.55 -9.70 6.88
CA ILE A 376 38.72 -8.91 7.27
C ILE A 376 40.02 -9.72 7.38
N ASN A 377 39.92 -11.05 7.48
CA ASN A 377 41.06 -11.97 7.47
C ASN A 377 41.37 -12.53 6.07
N SER A 378 40.56 -12.20 5.06
CA SER A 378 40.78 -12.62 3.68
C SER A 378 41.74 -11.69 2.95
N HIS A 379 42.23 -12.13 1.78
CA HIS A 379 43.07 -11.28 0.94
C HIS A 379 42.29 -10.03 0.50
N PRO A 380 42.89 -8.82 0.43
CA PRO A 380 42.16 -7.57 0.16
C PRO A 380 41.25 -7.59 -1.08
N VAL A 381 41.69 -8.26 -2.16
CA VAL A 381 40.87 -8.46 -3.38
C VAL A 381 39.60 -9.29 -3.11
N ASP A 382 39.72 -10.30 -2.26
CA ASP A 382 38.59 -11.15 -1.88
C ASP A 382 37.67 -10.45 -0.87
N ALA A 383 38.21 -9.50 -0.10
CA ALA A 383 37.47 -8.73 0.90
C ALA A 383 36.67 -7.55 0.30
N LEU A 384 37.18 -6.88 -0.74
CA LEU A 384 36.59 -5.65 -1.27
C LEU A 384 35.10 -5.81 -1.63
N ALA A 385 34.74 -6.77 -2.48
CA ALA A 385 33.35 -6.97 -2.91
C ALA A 385 32.40 -7.29 -1.74
N PRO A 386 32.68 -8.28 -0.85
CA PRO A 386 31.90 -8.49 0.36
C PRO A 386 31.72 -7.24 1.23
N LEU A 387 32.78 -6.47 1.49
CA LEU A 387 32.70 -5.26 2.31
C LEU A 387 31.82 -4.19 1.66
N LEU A 388 31.91 -4.02 0.34
CA LEU A 388 31.00 -3.15 -0.39
C LEU A 388 29.56 -3.61 -0.18
N PHE A 389 29.23 -4.88 -0.36
CA PHE A 389 27.84 -5.35 -0.15
C PHE A 389 27.37 -5.24 1.30
N MET A 390 28.28 -5.37 2.27
CA MET A 390 27.97 -5.24 3.70
C MET A 390 27.71 -3.81 4.16
N PHE A 391 28.31 -2.81 3.49
CA PHE A 391 28.39 -1.45 4.02
C PHE A 391 28.05 -0.33 3.03
N SER A 392 27.72 -0.66 1.78
CA SER A 392 27.31 0.30 0.75
C SER A 392 25.90 0.09 0.24
N GLY A 393 25.27 -1.05 0.47
CA GLY A 393 23.98 -1.32 -0.15
C GLY A 393 24.05 -1.39 -1.69
N MET A 394 25.21 -1.54 -2.32
CA MET A 394 25.32 -1.70 -3.77
C MET A 394 24.83 -3.07 -4.23
N SER A 395 24.11 -3.12 -5.35
CA SER A 395 23.75 -4.40 -5.96
C SER A 395 24.94 -5.05 -6.67
N SER A 396 24.89 -6.36 -6.89
CA SER A 396 25.85 -7.04 -7.78
C SER A 396 25.87 -6.49 -9.20
N ARG A 397 24.74 -5.90 -9.68
CA ARG A 397 24.64 -5.29 -11.01
C ARG A 397 25.44 -3.99 -11.08
N ILE A 398 25.37 -3.17 -10.04
CA ILE A 398 26.13 -1.91 -9.97
C ILE A 398 27.59 -2.22 -9.71
N ALA A 399 27.88 -3.12 -8.76
CA ALA A 399 29.25 -3.47 -8.40
C ALA A 399 30.03 -4.18 -9.51
N SER A 400 29.37 -4.79 -10.52
CA SER A 400 30.07 -5.36 -11.68
C SER A 400 30.63 -4.32 -12.64
N GLU A 401 30.14 -3.08 -12.56
CA GLU A 401 30.63 -1.94 -13.36
C GLU A 401 31.61 -1.07 -12.55
N LEU A 402 31.99 -1.51 -11.35
CA LEU A 402 32.85 -0.74 -10.45
C LEU A 402 34.17 -0.41 -11.15
N SER A 403 34.53 0.88 -11.16
CA SER A 403 35.77 1.36 -11.74
C SER A 403 36.64 2.09 -10.71
N VAL A 404 37.93 2.19 -11.02
CA VAL A 404 38.90 2.95 -10.23
C VAL A 404 38.50 4.43 -10.12
N ASP A 405 37.85 5.00 -11.15
CA ASP A 405 37.41 6.40 -11.13
C ASP A 405 36.31 6.66 -10.09
N TRP A 406 35.42 5.68 -9.86
CA TRP A 406 34.37 5.81 -8.83
C TRP A 406 34.98 5.88 -7.43
N LEU A 407 36.02 5.08 -7.19
CA LEU A 407 36.73 5.00 -5.91
C LEU A 407 37.67 6.19 -5.69
N ARG A 408 38.22 6.76 -6.77
CA ARG A 408 39.07 7.96 -6.71
C ARG A 408 38.27 9.25 -6.54
N HIS A 409 36.98 9.25 -6.88
CA HIS A 409 36.11 10.40 -6.66
C HIS A 409 36.13 10.78 -5.18
N LYS A 410 36.43 12.04 -4.83
CA LYS A 410 36.43 12.53 -3.43
C LYS A 410 37.04 11.51 -2.42
N ARG A 411 38.15 10.87 -2.81
CA ARG A 411 38.85 9.83 -2.04
C ARG A 411 39.15 10.28 -0.61
N ASP A 412 39.52 11.55 -0.43
CA ASP A 412 39.78 12.18 0.87
C ASP A 412 38.59 12.19 1.84
N LYS A 413 37.37 11.93 1.34
CA LYS A 413 36.13 11.92 2.11
C LYS A 413 35.48 10.55 2.18
N ASN A 414 36.14 9.50 1.67
CA ASN A 414 35.59 8.16 1.54
C ASN A 414 34.24 8.14 0.81
N ILE A 415 34.07 8.97 -0.23
CA ILE A 415 32.82 9.05 -1.01
C ILE A 415 33.01 8.34 -2.34
N ILE A 416 32.23 7.31 -2.61
CA ILE A 416 32.14 6.73 -3.95
C ILE A 416 31.04 7.44 -4.76
N LYS A 417 31.26 7.57 -6.07
CA LYS A 417 30.27 8.09 -7.02
C LYS A 417 29.87 6.98 -7.98
N ILE A 418 28.64 6.49 -7.84
CA ILE A 418 28.02 5.65 -8.86
C ILE A 418 27.48 6.57 -9.96
N PRO A 419 27.79 6.32 -11.24
CA PRO A 419 27.32 7.12 -12.37
C PRO A 419 25.80 7.06 -12.56
N ALA A 420 25.26 8.14 -13.10
CA ALA A 420 23.84 8.33 -13.42
C ALA A 420 23.29 7.25 -14.36
N GLU A 421 24.12 6.76 -15.27
CA GLU A 421 23.74 5.79 -16.30
C GLU A 421 23.45 4.40 -15.71
N LEU A 422 23.83 4.16 -14.45
CA LEU A 422 23.62 2.90 -13.75
C LEU A 422 22.50 2.97 -12.70
N THR A 423 22.00 4.16 -12.41
CA THR A 423 20.92 4.44 -11.45
C THR A 423 19.59 4.58 -12.18
N ALA A 424 18.49 4.12 -11.57
CA ALA A 424 17.19 4.11 -12.26
C ALA A 424 16.55 5.49 -12.46
N ASN A 425 16.92 6.48 -11.64
CA ASN A 425 16.44 7.87 -11.70
C ASN A 425 17.35 8.80 -12.51
N GLY A 426 18.40 8.28 -13.15
CA GLY A 426 19.33 9.09 -13.93
C GLY A 426 20.22 10.05 -13.12
N ASP A 427 20.23 9.98 -11.79
CA ASP A 427 21.05 10.82 -10.93
C ASP A 427 22.29 10.10 -10.38
N PRO A 428 23.48 10.72 -10.36
CA PRO A 428 24.66 10.09 -9.77
C PRO A 428 24.45 9.81 -8.28
N TRP A 429 24.60 8.55 -7.88
CA TRP A 429 24.47 8.15 -6.49
C TRP A 429 25.80 8.34 -5.75
N LEU A 430 25.84 9.36 -4.89
CA LEU A 430 26.98 9.67 -4.04
C LEU A 430 26.82 8.99 -2.68
N MET A 431 27.83 8.22 -2.29
CA MET A 431 27.75 7.46 -1.05
C MET A 431 29.04 7.56 -0.26
N ARG A 432 28.95 8.04 0.98
CA ARG A 432 30.06 7.98 1.92
C ARG A 432 30.18 6.58 2.50
N LEU A 433 31.26 5.89 2.21
CA LEU A 433 31.57 4.60 2.81
C LEU A 433 31.84 4.77 4.32
N PRO A 434 31.21 3.95 5.17
CA PRO A 434 31.42 4.06 6.61
C PRO A 434 32.80 3.54 6.99
N GLU A 435 33.52 4.29 7.82
CA GLU A 435 34.78 3.86 8.45
C GLU A 435 34.52 2.87 9.58
N THR A 436 33.40 3.06 10.31
CA THR A 436 33.01 2.18 11.41
C THR A 436 31.56 1.73 11.28
N TRP A 437 31.24 0.60 11.91
CA TRP A 437 29.89 0.07 11.98
C TRP A 437 29.57 -0.44 13.39
N TRP A 438 28.28 -0.41 13.75
CA TRP A 438 27.80 -1.00 14.99
C TRP A 438 27.49 -2.48 14.77
N ASN A 439 28.11 -3.36 15.55
CA ASN A 439 27.92 -4.80 15.45
C ASN A 439 26.81 -5.25 16.42
N PRO A 440 25.62 -5.64 15.90
CA PRO A 440 24.49 -6.00 16.76
C PRO A 440 24.68 -7.32 17.51
N HIS A 441 25.69 -8.14 17.18
CA HIS A 441 25.97 -9.37 17.93
C HIS A 441 26.87 -9.12 19.14
N THR A 442 27.90 -8.30 18.96
CA THR A 442 28.90 -8.03 20.00
C THR A 442 28.64 -6.73 20.77
N GLU A 443 27.69 -5.92 20.31
CA GLU A 443 27.36 -4.59 20.85
C GLU A 443 28.60 -3.68 20.92
N ASN A 444 29.47 -3.79 19.91
CA ASN A 444 30.67 -2.98 19.80
C ASN A 444 30.70 -2.24 18.47
N ARG A 445 31.31 -1.05 18.49
CA ARG A 445 31.65 -0.33 17.27
C ARG A 445 33.01 -0.81 16.75
N LEU A 446 33.02 -1.27 15.50
CA LEU A 446 34.20 -1.86 14.85
C LEU A 446 34.54 -1.08 13.58
N GLU A 447 35.80 -1.10 13.16
CA GLU A 447 36.22 -0.57 11.86
C GLU A 447 35.65 -1.44 10.73
N THR A 448 35.24 -0.85 9.61
CA THR A 448 34.77 -1.62 8.44
C THR A 448 35.93 -2.16 7.62
N THR A 449 37.14 -1.61 7.79
CA THR A 449 38.36 -1.85 6.99
C THR A 449 38.21 -1.53 5.50
N LEU A 450 37.06 -0.99 5.09
CA LEU A 450 36.71 -0.76 3.69
C LEU A 450 37.55 0.36 3.06
N PRO A 451 37.78 1.51 3.72
CA PRO A 451 38.71 2.52 3.22
C PRO A 451 40.11 1.95 2.98
N GLU A 452 40.69 1.23 3.94
CA GLU A 452 42.04 0.68 3.85
C GLU A 452 42.19 -0.33 2.70
N ILE A 453 41.17 -1.17 2.50
CA ILE A 453 41.15 -2.12 1.39
C ILE A 453 41.02 -1.42 0.04
N ILE A 454 40.23 -0.35 -0.04
CA ILE A 454 40.14 0.47 -1.26
C ILE A 454 41.48 1.11 -1.57
N GLU A 455 42.16 1.69 -0.57
CA GLU A 455 43.50 2.27 -0.74
C GLU A 455 44.47 1.22 -1.31
N TRP A 456 44.50 0.03 -0.72
CA TRP A 456 45.35 -1.06 -1.18
C TRP A 456 45.02 -1.48 -2.63
N VAL A 457 43.74 -1.59 -2.99
CA VAL A 457 43.34 -1.98 -4.35
C VAL A 457 43.74 -0.92 -5.36
N LEU A 458 43.57 0.37 -5.04
CA LEU A 458 43.96 1.49 -5.89
C LEU A 458 45.46 1.61 -6.10
N ASP A 459 46.27 1.14 -5.15
CA ASP A 459 47.73 1.15 -5.23
C ASP A 459 48.28 -0.05 -6.02
N VAL A 460 47.59 -1.19 -5.99
CA VAL A 460 48.05 -2.44 -6.61
C VAL A 460 47.49 -2.65 -8.01
N TYR A 461 46.28 -2.19 -8.30
CA TYR A 461 45.57 -2.46 -9.53
C TYR A 461 45.28 -1.19 -10.34
N GLU A 462 45.58 -1.24 -11.64
CA GLU A 462 45.20 -0.18 -12.59
C GLU A 462 43.70 -0.23 -12.94
N GLU A 463 43.09 -1.42 -12.88
CA GLU A 463 41.66 -1.68 -13.12
C GLU A 463 41.10 -2.60 -12.03
N ILE A 464 39.79 -2.48 -11.72
CA ILE A 464 39.17 -3.29 -10.67
C ILE A 464 39.20 -4.78 -11.06
N PRO A 465 39.66 -5.69 -10.18
CA PRO A 465 39.89 -7.10 -10.53
C PRO A 465 38.62 -7.96 -10.54
N TYR A 466 37.47 -7.42 -10.98
CA TYR A 466 36.21 -8.13 -11.09
C TYR A 466 35.73 -8.15 -12.53
N SER A 467 35.53 -9.34 -13.09
CA SER A 467 35.20 -9.51 -14.51
C SER A 467 33.72 -9.80 -14.78
N SER A 468 32.93 -10.13 -13.76
CA SER A 468 31.48 -10.39 -13.90
C SER A 468 30.72 -10.39 -12.57
N ARG A 469 29.40 -10.45 -12.65
CA ARG A 469 28.50 -10.62 -11.49
C ARG A 469 28.70 -11.96 -10.78
N GLU A 470 29.03 -12.99 -11.54
CA GLU A 470 29.34 -14.33 -11.03
C GLU A 470 30.64 -14.29 -10.23
N ALA A 471 31.68 -13.61 -10.73
CA ALA A 471 32.93 -13.45 -10.01
C ALA A 471 32.71 -12.79 -8.63
N LEU A 472 31.94 -11.70 -8.57
CA LEU A 472 31.57 -11.03 -7.32
C LEU A 472 30.85 -11.97 -6.34
N SER A 473 29.97 -12.83 -6.86
CA SER A 473 29.27 -13.83 -6.04
C SER A 473 30.23 -14.91 -5.52
N ASP A 474 31.19 -15.34 -6.34
CA ASP A 474 32.19 -16.33 -5.95
C ASP A 474 33.14 -15.80 -4.87
N HIS A 475 33.48 -14.50 -4.86
CA HIS A 475 34.17 -13.87 -3.72
C HIS A 475 33.33 -13.98 -2.44
N CYS A 476 32.02 -13.71 -2.52
CA CYS A 476 31.14 -13.79 -1.34
C CYS A 476 31.06 -15.22 -0.78
N PHE A 477 30.95 -16.23 -1.65
CA PHE A 477 30.90 -17.64 -1.26
C PHE A 477 32.23 -18.12 -0.67
N ARG A 478 33.36 -17.78 -1.29
CA ARG A 478 34.68 -18.21 -0.81
C ARG A 478 34.97 -17.70 0.60
N VAL A 479 34.65 -16.43 0.89
CA VAL A 479 34.84 -15.87 2.23
C VAL A 479 33.92 -16.54 3.26
N ALA A 480 32.76 -17.03 2.85
CA ALA A 480 31.82 -17.70 3.75
C ALA A 480 32.30 -19.10 4.19
N ALA A 481 33.39 -19.65 3.65
CA ALA A 481 33.86 -21.02 3.89
C ALA A 481 33.93 -21.42 5.37
N ASP A 482 34.38 -20.49 6.22
CA ASP A 482 34.65 -20.72 7.65
C ASP A 482 33.49 -20.32 8.58
N MET A 483 32.32 -19.96 8.02
CA MET A 483 31.14 -19.64 8.82
C MET A 483 30.50 -20.88 9.45
N ASP A 484 29.83 -20.68 10.59
CA ASP A 484 28.93 -21.67 11.19
C ASP A 484 27.67 -21.83 10.32
N THR A 485 27.44 -23.03 9.78
CA THR A 485 26.51 -23.24 8.63
C THR A 485 25.19 -23.89 8.97
N GLU A 486 24.85 -24.06 10.26
CA GLU A 486 23.67 -24.85 10.66
C GLU A 486 22.34 -24.35 10.05
N SER A 487 22.27 -23.11 9.55
CA SER A 487 21.04 -22.53 8.95
C SER A 487 21.21 -21.90 7.55
N ARG A 488 22.22 -22.31 6.77
CA ARG A 488 22.42 -21.81 5.38
C ARG A 488 22.60 -22.96 4.40
N GLU A 489 21.89 -22.90 3.26
CA GLU A 489 22.14 -23.76 2.11
C GLU A 489 23.63 -23.72 1.74
N ARG A 490 24.18 -24.84 1.27
CA ARG A 490 25.55 -24.89 0.75
C ARG A 490 25.56 -24.95 -0.77
N VAL A 491 26.59 -24.37 -1.40
CA VAL A 491 26.82 -24.40 -2.84
C VAL A 491 28.19 -24.96 -3.15
N SER A 492 28.24 -25.96 -4.05
CA SER A 492 29.48 -26.50 -4.59
C SER A 492 29.96 -25.61 -5.74
N ARG A 493 31.18 -25.07 -5.62
CA ARG A 493 31.80 -24.22 -6.64
C ARG A 493 33.21 -24.69 -6.96
N SER A 494 33.66 -24.48 -8.20
CA SER A 494 35.04 -24.79 -8.61
C SER A 494 36.01 -23.83 -7.93
N GLY A 495 36.67 -24.28 -6.87
CA GLY A 495 37.75 -23.57 -6.20
C GLY A 495 39.05 -23.70 -6.98
N GLY A 496 39.22 -22.89 -8.02
CA GLY A 496 40.45 -22.91 -8.83
C GLY A 496 40.77 -24.28 -9.43
N TYR A 497 42.05 -24.54 -9.76
CA TYR A 497 42.51 -25.75 -10.43
C TYR A 497 42.05 -27.04 -9.71
N HIS A 498 40.95 -27.62 -10.20
CA HIS A 498 40.46 -28.98 -9.95
C HIS A 498 40.01 -29.35 -8.52
N TYR A 499 39.43 -28.41 -7.75
CA TYR A 499 38.71 -28.78 -6.52
C TYR A 499 37.32 -28.15 -6.48
N PHE A 500 36.29 -28.94 -6.18
CA PHE A 500 34.99 -28.40 -5.79
C PHE A 500 34.99 -28.23 -4.27
N ALA A 501 34.66 -27.03 -3.80
CA ALA A 501 34.49 -26.78 -2.39
C ALA A 501 33.05 -26.35 -2.13
N ASP A 502 32.52 -26.81 -1.00
CA ASP A 502 31.17 -26.51 -0.55
C ASP A 502 31.20 -25.32 0.38
N TYR A 503 30.51 -24.25 0.01
CA TYR A 503 30.46 -23.01 0.78
C TYR A 503 29.05 -22.73 1.27
N PRO A 504 28.82 -22.21 2.49
CA PRO A 504 27.53 -21.65 2.83
C PRO A 504 27.18 -20.52 1.85
N ARG A 505 25.92 -20.52 1.41
CA ARG A 505 25.43 -19.68 0.33
C ARG A 505 25.07 -18.29 0.85
N VAL A 506 26.09 -17.44 0.98
CA VAL A 506 25.96 -16.02 1.29
C VAL A 506 25.99 -15.22 -0.01
N ARG A 507 24.83 -14.75 -0.48
CA ARG A 507 24.73 -14.01 -1.75
C ARG A 507 24.94 -12.50 -1.52
N PRO A 508 25.38 -11.74 -2.54
CA PRO A 508 25.44 -10.28 -2.46
C PRO A 508 24.12 -9.63 -2.00
N ALA A 509 22.98 -10.19 -2.41
CA ALA A 509 21.68 -9.67 -2.02
C ALA A 509 21.33 -9.93 -0.54
N ASP A 510 21.84 -11.02 0.04
CA ASP A 510 21.66 -11.33 1.46
C ASP A 510 22.43 -10.32 2.32
N LEU A 511 23.66 -9.98 1.92
CA LEU A 511 24.48 -8.94 2.58
C LEU A 511 23.84 -7.55 2.48
N ASN A 512 23.29 -7.18 1.32
CA ASN A 512 22.59 -5.91 1.15
C ASN A 512 21.35 -5.79 2.06
N TYR A 513 20.52 -6.84 2.12
CA TYR A 513 19.37 -6.86 3.00
C TYR A 513 19.80 -6.89 4.48
N THR A 514 20.94 -7.51 4.80
CA THR A 514 21.52 -7.46 6.14
C THR A 514 21.99 -6.05 6.51
N HIS A 515 22.62 -5.33 5.57
CA HIS A 515 23.00 -3.92 5.77
C HIS A 515 21.77 -3.09 6.12
N GLY A 516 20.67 -3.24 5.37
CA GLY A 516 19.40 -2.58 5.64
C GLY A 516 18.84 -2.93 7.00
N ALA A 517 18.74 -4.22 7.33
CA ALA A 517 18.27 -4.68 8.64
C ALA A 517 19.12 -4.12 9.80
N ASN A 518 20.44 -4.01 9.63
CA ASN A 518 21.31 -3.41 10.65
C ASN A 518 21.07 -1.91 10.83
N LEU A 519 20.73 -1.18 9.77
CA LEU A 519 20.35 0.23 9.88
C LEU A 519 18.99 0.38 10.59
N VAL A 520 18.02 -0.48 10.26
CA VAL A 520 16.71 -0.52 10.94
C VAL A 520 16.88 -0.77 12.44
N ARG A 521 17.70 -1.76 12.84
CA ARG A 521 18.00 -2.06 14.25
C ARG A 521 18.64 -0.90 15.03
N GLN A 522 19.26 0.03 14.31
CA GLN A 522 19.86 1.24 14.90
C GLN A 522 18.87 2.41 14.97
N GLY A 523 17.64 2.24 14.48
CA GLY A 523 16.64 3.31 14.41
C GLY A 523 17.04 4.43 13.46
N VAL A 524 17.75 4.11 12.37
CA VAL A 524 18.12 5.09 11.35
C VAL A 524 16.88 5.45 10.53
N ASP A 525 16.68 6.74 10.29
CA ASP A 525 15.53 7.26 9.53
C ASP A 525 15.33 6.54 8.18
N ALA A 526 14.08 6.29 7.81
CA ALA A 526 13.69 5.52 6.63
C ALA A 526 14.31 6.08 5.35
N GLU A 527 14.28 7.41 5.16
CA GLU A 527 14.86 8.10 4.00
C GLU A 527 16.39 7.85 3.91
N ILE A 528 17.08 7.83 5.06
CA ILE A 528 18.52 7.56 5.11
C ILE A 528 18.77 6.09 4.75
N ILE A 529 17.97 5.16 5.26
CA ILE A 529 18.04 3.74 4.89
C ILE A 529 17.86 3.57 3.39
N GLU A 530 16.85 4.22 2.81
CA GLU A 530 16.58 4.18 1.37
C GLU A 530 17.77 4.67 0.56
N ARG A 531 18.30 5.86 0.88
CA ARG A 531 19.49 6.41 0.21
C ARG A 531 20.72 5.53 0.37
N ARG A 532 20.88 4.87 1.53
CA ARG A 532 22.00 3.95 1.81
C ARG A 532 21.89 2.64 1.03
N LEU A 533 20.68 2.14 0.83
CA LEU A 533 20.45 0.91 0.07
C LEU A 533 20.29 1.15 -1.43
N GLY A 534 20.22 2.42 -1.84
CA GLY A 534 19.94 2.83 -3.20
C GLY A 534 18.48 2.57 -3.59
N ALA A 535 17.54 2.59 -2.64
CA ALA A 535 16.10 2.62 -2.94
C ALA A 535 15.69 4.02 -3.44
N GLY A 536 14.39 4.25 -3.66
CA GLY A 536 13.88 5.59 -4.00
C GLY A 536 14.37 6.13 -5.35
N GLY A 537 14.55 5.25 -6.34
CA GLY A 537 14.96 5.62 -7.70
C GLY A 537 16.41 5.30 -8.06
N TYR A 538 17.31 4.99 -7.12
CA TYR A 538 18.69 4.60 -7.51
C TYR A 538 18.79 3.14 -8.00
N ARG A 539 17.96 2.23 -7.46
CA ARG A 539 17.92 0.81 -7.81
C ARG A 539 16.49 0.31 -7.97
N ASP A 540 16.30 -0.53 -8.97
CA ASP A 540 15.06 -1.29 -9.12
C ASP A 540 14.95 -2.38 -8.04
N LYS A 541 13.73 -2.57 -7.52
CA LYS A 541 13.31 -3.77 -6.77
C LYS A 541 13.99 -3.96 -5.39
N LEU A 542 14.35 -2.87 -4.72
CA LEU A 542 14.70 -2.84 -3.29
C LEU A 542 13.78 -1.85 -2.57
N PHE A 543 13.21 -2.27 -1.45
CA PHE A 543 12.21 -1.50 -0.71
C PHE A 543 12.59 -1.47 0.76
N ALA A 544 12.69 -0.28 1.38
CA ALA A 544 13.05 -0.16 2.79
C ALA A 544 12.02 -0.85 3.71
N GLN A 545 10.75 -0.79 3.32
CA GLN A 545 9.66 -1.51 4.00
C GLN A 545 9.89 -3.03 4.08
N ASP A 546 10.59 -3.64 3.10
CA ASP A 546 10.91 -5.08 3.14
C ASP A 546 11.89 -5.40 4.29
N VAL A 547 12.93 -4.57 4.48
CA VAL A 547 13.91 -4.79 5.55
C VAL A 547 13.34 -4.44 6.92
N MET A 548 12.42 -3.48 6.99
CA MET A 548 11.68 -3.18 8.22
C MET A 548 10.73 -4.33 8.59
N LEU A 549 9.99 -4.88 7.62
CA LEU A 549 9.14 -6.06 7.81
C LEU A 549 9.95 -7.25 8.32
N TRP A 550 11.15 -7.49 7.76
CA TRP A 550 12.04 -8.53 8.25
C TRP A 550 12.36 -8.37 9.74
N VAL A 551 12.80 -7.18 10.13
CA VAL A 551 13.20 -6.90 11.52
C VAL A 551 11.97 -6.95 12.46
N TYR A 552 10.80 -6.50 12.00
CA TYR A 552 9.55 -6.59 12.73
C TYR A 552 9.13 -8.04 13.00
N VAL A 553 9.21 -8.91 12.00
CA VAL A 553 8.79 -10.32 12.15
C VAL A 553 9.83 -11.16 12.89
N HIS A 554 11.10 -11.07 12.48
CA HIS A 554 12.14 -12.02 12.92
C HIS A 554 12.97 -11.52 14.12
N ASP A 555 13.04 -10.21 14.35
CA ASP A 555 13.75 -9.66 15.52
C ASP A 555 12.77 -9.11 16.58
N GLY A 556 11.49 -8.95 16.24
CA GLY A 556 10.48 -8.37 17.14
C GLY A 556 10.63 -6.86 17.37
N TYR A 557 11.40 -6.17 16.53
CA TYR A 557 11.61 -4.73 16.62
C TYR A 557 10.79 -3.98 15.56
N GLU A 558 9.93 -3.08 16.01
CA GLU A 558 9.12 -2.22 15.15
C GLU A 558 9.81 -0.87 14.95
N HIS A 559 10.12 -0.54 13.69
CA HIS A 559 10.71 0.76 13.36
C HIS A 559 9.64 1.86 13.40
N PRO A 560 9.92 3.07 13.91
CA PRO A 560 8.89 4.13 14.06
C PRO A 560 8.19 4.55 12.76
N GLU A 561 8.86 4.40 11.62
CA GLU A 561 8.35 4.73 10.28
C GLU A 561 7.87 3.49 9.49
N PHE A 562 7.72 2.34 10.15
CA PHE A 562 7.23 1.12 9.54
C PHE A 562 5.71 1.02 9.66
N SER A 563 5.05 0.65 8.55
CA SER A 563 3.63 0.30 8.56
C SER A 563 3.50 -1.21 8.44
N PRO A 564 3.28 -1.94 9.54
CA PRO A 564 3.12 -3.40 9.50
C PRO A 564 1.90 -3.80 8.65
N PRO A 565 1.96 -4.97 7.98
CA PRO A 565 0.79 -5.52 7.33
C PRO A 565 -0.29 -5.90 8.37
N PRO A 566 -1.57 -6.02 7.96
CA PRO A 566 -2.70 -6.26 8.88
C PRO A 566 -2.51 -7.47 9.81
N VAL A 567 -1.79 -8.48 9.33
CA VAL A 567 -1.45 -9.68 10.08
C VAL A 567 -0.10 -10.22 9.62
N VAL A 568 0.66 -10.75 10.58
CA VAL A 568 1.84 -11.60 10.35
C VAL A 568 1.69 -12.87 11.20
N LEU A 569 2.41 -13.93 10.87
CA LEU A 569 2.51 -15.12 11.70
C LEU A 569 3.80 -15.09 12.52
N ASP A 570 3.71 -15.48 13.79
CA ASP A 570 4.89 -15.67 14.62
C ASP A 570 5.80 -16.76 14.02
N PRO A 571 7.11 -16.51 13.87
CA PRO A 571 8.03 -17.48 13.28
C PRO A 571 8.06 -18.82 14.02
N SER A 572 7.92 -18.82 15.34
CA SER A 572 8.06 -20.03 16.16
C SER A 572 6.76 -20.84 16.27
N SER A 573 5.67 -20.17 16.63
CA SER A 573 4.37 -20.79 16.91
C SER A 573 3.46 -20.86 15.70
N GLY A 574 3.56 -19.88 14.80
CA GLY A 574 2.63 -19.69 13.70
C GLY A 574 1.28 -19.13 14.06
N GLU A 575 1.14 -18.67 15.30
CA GLU A 575 -0.01 -17.91 15.72
C GLU A 575 -0.02 -16.53 15.02
N PRO A 576 -1.21 -16.03 14.63
CA PRO A 576 -1.33 -14.72 14.04
C PRO A 576 -1.05 -13.60 15.04
N ARG A 577 -0.34 -12.57 14.58
CA ARG A 577 -0.13 -11.28 15.23
C ARG A 577 -0.70 -10.18 14.35
N TYR A 578 -1.80 -9.59 14.79
CA TYR A 578 -2.46 -8.47 14.12
C TYR A 578 -1.79 -7.14 14.49
N SER A 579 -1.69 -6.23 13.52
CA SER A 579 -1.13 -4.89 13.68
C SER A 579 -2.07 -3.92 14.37
#